data_AF-A0A512AXP1-F1
#
_entry.id   AF-A0A512AXP1-F1
#
_cell.length_a   1.000
_cell.length_b   1.000
_cell.length_c   1.000
_cell.angle_alpha   90.00
_cell.angle_beta   90.00
_cell.angle_gamma   90.00
#
_symmetry.space_group_name_H-M   'P 1'
#
loop_
_entity.id
_entity.type
_entity.pdbx_description
1 polymer ?
#
loop_
_entity_poly.entity_id
_entity_poly.type
_entity_poly.pdbx_seq_one_letter_code
_entity_poly.pdbx_strand_id
1 'polypeptide(L)'
;MAFWTKVIRINKMKYKDDVYLKPYRLSDVIRLIVALSIEKPSFRNHKALEESLRDTPKSADNWLQIASEHPEFFRLNKDNDHVILLIRFIKQPGQPIEGEYRAPLTVEETQKLVDQALVLHDKQLARYQRDSFKTPIRGAIITAIVSLIIAGSNTFFMMYNNKNADIRSEKIYTKLDTLSSQIDKSILVKEKVNYNKSVAVLPEERNNKLDTLNSRTGKLKSNK
;
A
#
# COMPACT_ATOMS: atom_id res chain seq x y z
N MET A 1 -59.90 -9.52 -21.48
CA MET A 1 -59.23 -10.28 -20.39
C MET A 1 -57.73 -10.05 -20.50
N ALA A 2 -57.16 -9.16 -19.70
CA ALA A 2 -55.74 -8.81 -19.74
C ALA A 2 -55.00 -9.56 -18.62
N PHE A 3 -54.30 -10.64 -18.99
CA PHE A 3 -53.41 -11.37 -18.10
C PHE A 3 -52.16 -10.51 -17.84
N TRP A 4 -52.08 -9.91 -16.65
CA TRP A 4 -50.87 -9.25 -16.16
C TRP A 4 -49.78 -10.30 -15.91
N THR A 5 -48.80 -10.37 -16.80
CA THR A 5 -47.52 -11.04 -16.57
C THR A 5 -46.74 -10.27 -15.50
N LYS A 6 -46.93 -10.68 -14.25
CA LYS A 6 -46.15 -10.21 -13.10
C LYS A 6 -44.69 -10.66 -13.28
N VAL A 7 -43.87 -9.79 -13.87
CA VAL A 7 -42.43 -9.99 -14.03
C VAL A 7 -41.82 -10.15 -12.64
N ILE A 8 -41.45 -11.39 -12.30
CA ILE A 8 -40.66 -11.69 -11.10
C ILE A 8 -39.28 -11.07 -11.33
N ARG A 9 -39.06 -9.89 -10.74
CA ARG A 9 -37.73 -9.27 -10.68
C ARG A 9 -36.88 -10.15 -9.76
N ILE A 10 -36.17 -11.11 -10.35
CA ILE A 10 -35.15 -11.89 -9.66
C ILE A 10 -34.02 -10.90 -9.33
N ASN A 11 -34.00 -10.39 -8.10
CA ASN A 11 -32.85 -9.68 -7.57
C ASN A 11 -31.66 -10.64 -7.70
N LYS A 12 -30.70 -10.31 -8.58
CA LYS A 12 -29.37 -10.93 -8.54
C LYS A 12 -28.79 -10.62 -7.16
N MET A 13 -28.98 -11.54 -6.21
CA MET A 13 -28.32 -11.47 -4.92
C MET A 13 -26.82 -11.52 -5.21
N LYS A 14 -26.16 -10.39 -4.96
CA LYS A 14 -24.71 -10.25 -5.02
C LYS A 14 -24.17 -11.16 -3.93
N TYR A 15 -23.84 -12.40 -4.29
CA TYR A 15 -23.28 -13.37 -3.36
C TYR A 15 -21.98 -12.74 -2.84
N LYS A 16 -21.93 -12.37 -1.56
CA LYS A 16 -20.68 -11.93 -0.94
C LYS A 16 -19.83 -13.19 -0.87
N ASP A 17 -18.78 -13.26 -1.67
CA ASP A 17 -17.97 -14.48 -1.83
C ASP A 17 -17.27 -14.92 -0.52
N ASP A 18 -17.33 -14.07 0.52
CA ASP A 18 -16.57 -14.23 1.77
C ASP A 18 -17.46 -14.55 2.99
N VAL A 19 -18.76 -14.83 2.81
CA VAL A 19 -19.69 -14.99 3.95
C VAL A 19 -19.24 -16.11 4.91
N TYR A 20 -18.79 -17.27 4.41
CA TYR A 20 -18.33 -18.35 5.29
C TYR A 20 -16.94 -18.11 5.88
N LEU A 21 -16.16 -17.18 5.32
CA LEU A 21 -14.79 -16.91 5.75
C LEU A 21 -14.72 -15.95 6.95
N LYS A 22 -15.87 -15.44 7.41
CA LYS A 22 -15.96 -14.67 8.66
C LYS A 22 -15.48 -15.55 9.84
N PRO A 23 -14.67 -15.02 10.78
CA PRO A 23 -14.23 -15.77 11.95
C PRO A 23 -15.42 -16.38 12.71
N TYR A 24 -15.28 -17.64 13.15
CA TYR A 24 -16.29 -18.41 13.88
C TYR A 24 -17.61 -18.68 13.14
N ARG A 25 -17.75 -18.27 11.86
CA ARG A 25 -19.03 -18.38 11.15
C ARG A 25 -19.53 -19.80 10.99
N LEU A 26 -18.66 -20.71 10.58
CA LEU A 26 -19.00 -22.12 10.43
C LEU A 26 -19.56 -22.71 11.75
N SER A 27 -18.96 -22.36 12.88
CA SER A 27 -19.40 -22.82 14.20
C SER A 27 -20.81 -22.31 14.53
N ASP A 28 -21.09 -21.03 14.26
CA ASP A 28 -22.41 -20.45 14.50
C ASP A 28 -23.47 -21.09 13.59
N VAL A 29 -23.15 -21.32 12.31
CA VAL A 29 -24.05 -21.99 11.35
C VAL A 29 -24.37 -23.42 11.80
N ILE A 30 -23.36 -24.22 12.18
CA ILE A 30 -23.55 -25.59 12.68
C ILE A 30 -24.42 -25.59 13.93
N ARG A 31 -24.14 -24.68 14.89
CA ARG A 31 -24.91 -24.58 16.14
C ARG A 31 -26.38 -24.26 15.86
N LEU A 32 -26.64 -23.34 14.93
CA LEU A 32 -28.00 -22.99 14.53
C LEU A 32 -28.71 -24.15 13.80
N ILE A 33 -28.00 -24.90 12.95
CA ILE A 33 -28.52 -26.13 12.34
C ILE A 33 -28.96 -27.12 13.42
N VAL A 34 -28.07 -27.46 14.35
CA VAL A 34 -28.35 -28.46 15.40
C VAL A 34 -29.52 -28.04 16.29
N ALA A 35 -29.58 -26.77 16.71
CA ALA A 35 -30.67 -26.27 17.54
C ALA A 35 -32.03 -26.36 16.81
N LEU A 36 -32.09 -25.94 15.54
CA LEU A 36 -33.33 -26.00 14.76
C LEU A 36 -33.71 -27.42 14.31
N SER A 37 -32.78 -28.37 14.34
CA SER A 37 -33.05 -29.78 14.00
C SER A 37 -33.73 -30.55 15.12
N ILE A 38 -33.31 -30.30 16.38
CA ILE A 38 -33.74 -31.08 17.55
C ILE A 38 -35.08 -30.58 18.09
N GLU A 39 -35.35 -29.28 18.01
CA GLU A 39 -36.48 -28.67 18.68
C GLU A 39 -37.80 -28.85 17.90
N LYS A 40 -38.86 -29.16 18.64
CA LYS A 40 -40.22 -29.37 18.09
C LYS A 40 -40.80 -28.14 17.37
N PRO A 41 -40.75 -26.92 17.92
CA PRO A 41 -41.27 -25.75 17.21
C PRO A 41 -40.49 -25.51 15.91
N SER A 42 -41.23 -25.11 14.89
CA SER A 42 -40.76 -25.09 13.51
C SER A 42 -40.11 -23.76 13.15
N PHE A 43 -40.69 -22.67 13.67
CA PHE A 43 -40.23 -21.31 13.47
C PHE A 43 -39.76 -20.78 14.81
N ARG A 44 -38.60 -20.13 14.80
CA ARG A 44 -38.01 -19.50 15.98
C ARG A 44 -37.77 -18.04 15.69
N ASN A 45 -38.26 -17.18 16.57
CA ASN A 45 -37.85 -15.78 16.59
C ASN A 45 -36.51 -15.62 17.31
N HIS A 46 -35.94 -14.42 17.22
CA HIS A 46 -34.66 -14.09 17.84
C HIS A 46 -34.61 -14.44 19.33
N LYS A 47 -35.64 -14.06 20.10
CA LYS A 47 -35.70 -14.28 21.55
C LYS A 47 -35.71 -15.78 21.91
N ALA A 48 -36.49 -16.56 21.17
CA ALA A 48 -36.56 -18.01 21.36
C ALA A 48 -35.23 -18.69 21.02
N LEU A 49 -34.49 -18.20 20.01
CA LEU A 49 -33.16 -18.72 19.68
C LEU A 49 -32.14 -18.42 20.77
N GLU A 50 -32.16 -17.20 21.33
CA GLU A 50 -31.26 -16.84 22.43
C GLU A 50 -31.50 -17.70 23.68
N GLU A 51 -32.78 -17.97 24.00
CA GLU A 51 -33.14 -18.84 25.12
C GLU A 51 -32.65 -20.28 24.90
N SER A 52 -32.88 -20.81 23.70
CA SER A 52 -32.47 -22.17 23.32
C SER A 52 -30.95 -22.33 23.25
N LEU A 53 -30.25 -21.37 22.66
CA LEU A 53 -28.80 -21.43 22.45
C LEU A 53 -28.01 -20.95 23.66
N ARG A 54 -28.65 -20.20 24.57
CA ARG A 54 -28.05 -19.58 25.77
C ARG A 54 -26.84 -18.69 25.48
N ASP A 55 -26.76 -18.15 24.27
CA ASP A 55 -25.60 -17.41 23.78
C ASP A 55 -25.98 -16.58 22.54
N THR A 56 -25.18 -15.55 22.27
CA THR A 56 -25.23 -14.76 21.04
C THR A 56 -24.23 -15.32 20.02
N PRO A 57 -24.49 -15.21 18.70
CA PRO A 57 -23.53 -15.67 17.71
C PRO A 57 -22.22 -14.85 17.81
N LYS A 58 -21.08 -15.48 17.55
CA LYS A 58 -19.77 -14.80 17.60
C LYS A 58 -19.45 -14.03 16.32
N SER A 59 -20.11 -14.40 15.22
CA SER A 59 -19.80 -13.91 13.87
C SER A 59 -20.86 -12.98 13.28
N ALA A 60 -21.87 -12.59 14.06
CA ALA A 60 -22.99 -11.71 13.67
C ALA A 60 -23.60 -11.03 14.90
N ASP A 61 -24.46 -10.04 14.68
CA ASP A 61 -25.15 -9.31 15.76
C ASP A 61 -26.27 -10.14 16.39
N ASN A 62 -26.91 -11.00 15.60
CA ASN A 62 -27.99 -11.89 16.05
C ASN A 62 -28.13 -13.15 15.17
N TRP A 63 -28.85 -14.14 15.67
CA TRP A 63 -29.04 -15.43 14.98
C TRP A 63 -29.84 -15.31 13.67
N LEU A 64 -30.75 -14.34 13.55
CA LEU A 64 -31.51 -14.10 12.31
C LEU A 64 -30.60 -13.57 11.19
N GLN A 65 -29.56 -12.80 11.52
CA GLN A 65 -28.55 -12.37 10.56
C GLN A 65 -27.78 -13.57 9.99
N ILE A 66 -27.35 -14.52 10.84
CA ILE A 66 -26.72 -15.77 10.39
C ILE A 66 -27.66 -16.50 9.41
N ALA A 67 -28.94 -16.64 9.77
CA ALA A 67 -29.93 -17.27 8.92
C ALA A 67 -30.11 -16.55 7.56
N SER A 68 -30.13 -15.21 7.58
CA SER A 68 -30.27 -14.40 6.37
C SER A 68 -29.09 -14.54 5.41
N GLU A 69 -27.89 -14.71 5.96
CA GLU A 69 -26.64 -14.81 5.19
C GLU A 69 -26.41 -16.23 4.65
N HIS A 70 -27.13 -17.23 5.17
CA HIS A 70 -27.01 -18.65 4.80
C HIS A 70 -28.34 -19.28 4.31
N PRO A 71 -28.92 -18.76 3.21
CA PRO A 71 -30.22 -19.22 2.69
C PRO A 71 -30.21 -20.67 2.19
N GLU A 72 -29.03 -21.27 1.99
CA GLU A 72 -28.85 -22.68 1.67
C GLU A 72 -29.35 -23.63 2.77
N PHE A 73 -29.34 -23.19 4.03
CA PHE A 73 -29.79 -23.99 5.17
C PHE A 73 -31.05 -23.44 5.80
N PHE A 74 -31.22 -22.12 5.76
CA PHE A 74 -32.25 -21.44 6.51
C PHE A 74 -33.22 -20.73 5.59
N ARG A 75 -34.47 -20.64 6.05
CA ARG A 75 -35.48 -19.82 5.41
C ARG A 75 -36.07 -18.90 6.46
N LEU A 76 -36.06 -17.62 6.16
CA LEU A 76 -36.78 -16.61 6.92
C LEU A 76 -38.23 -16.55 6.45
N ASN A 77 -39.14 -16.18 7.36
CA ASN A 77 -40.51 -15.85 7.00
C ASN A 77 -40.55 -14.49 6.26
N LYS A 78 -41.75 -14.03 5.88
CA LYS A 78 -41.91 -12.79 5.09
C LYS A 78 -41.45 -11.55 5.84
N ASP A 79 -41.62 -11.55 7.16
CA ASP A 79 -41.31 -10.41 8.03
C ASP A 79 -39.85 -10.45 8.54
N ASN A 80 -39.10 -11.49 8.18
CA ASN A 80 -37.71 -11.76 8.60
C ASN A 80 -37.49 -11.80 10.13
N ASP A 81 -38.54 -12.04 10.90
CA ASP A 81 -38.49 -12.13 12.36
C ASP A 81 -38.39 -13.58 12.86
N HIS A 82 -38.73 -14.56 12.00
CA HIS A 82 -38.65 -15.98 12.31
C HIS A 82 -37.79 -16.75 11.30
N VAL A 83 -37.06 -17.75 11.79
CA VAL A 83 -36.26 -18.68 10.98
C VAL A 83 -36.75 -20.12 11.13
N ILE A 84 -36.68 -20.87 10.03
CA ILE A 84 -36.81 -22.33 9.97
C ILE A 84 -35.65 -22.94 9.16
N LEU A 85 -35.32 -24.21 9.42
CA LEU A 85 -34.49 -25.01 8.51
C LEU A 85 -35.19 -25.28 7.19
N LEU A 86 -34.53 -24.99 6.08
CA LEU A 86 -35.06 -25.15 4.73
C LEU A 86 -35.56 -26.58 4.47
N ILE A 87 -34.84 -27.61 4.93
CA ILE A 87 -35.27 -29.00 4.76
C ILE A 87 -36.56 -29.32 5.54
N ARG A 88 -36.73 -28.77 6.76
CA ARG A 88 -37.98 -28.90 7.54
C ARG A 88 -39.13 -28.16 6.87
N PHE A 89 -38.84 -27.05 6.19
CA PHE A 89 -39.82 -26.35 5.38
C PHE A 89 -40.28 -27.19 4.18
N ILE A 90 -39.34 -27.82 3.46
CA ILE A 90 -39.63 -28.62 2.25
C ILE A 90 -40.40 -29.89 2.59
N LYS A 91 -40.06 -30.58 3.68
CA LYS A 91 -40.74 -31.84 4.09
C LYS A 91 -42.22 -31.67 4.41
N GLN A 92 -42.60 -30.50 4.94
CA GLN A 92 -43.97 -30.19 5.31
C GLN A 92 -44.32 -28.81 4.74
N PRO A 93 -44.63 -28.75 3.42
CA PRO A 93 -44.93 -27.49 2.76
C PRO A 93 -46.26 -26.94 3.29
N GLY A 94 -46.24 -25.73 3.81
CA GLY A 94 -47.40 -25.07 4.40
C GLY A 94 -46.99 -23.75 5.04
N GLN A 95 -47.90 -22.78 5.08
CA GLN A 95 -47.68 -21.61 5.93
C GLN A 95 -47.78 -22.08 7.37
N PRO A 96 -46.68 -21.98 8.13
CA PRO A 96 -46.65 -22.46 9.49
C PRO A 96 -47.52 -21.51 10.30
N ILE A 97 -48.46 -22.08 11.04
CA ILE A 97 -49.20 -21.34 12.03
C ILE A 97 -48.29 -21.25 13.27
N GLU A 98 -48.24 -20.10 13.93
CA GLU A 98 -47.48 -19.93 15.16
C GLU A 98 -47.87 -21.03 16.18
N GLY A 99 -46.90 -21.76 16.72
CA GLY A 99 -47.15 -22.91 17.59
C GLY A 99 -47.30 -24.27 16.89
N GLU A 100 -47.21 -24.32 15.55
CA GLU A 100 -47.24 -25.60 14.83
C GLU A 100 -45.95 -26.40 15.04
N TYR A 101 -46.11 -27.56 15.68
CA TYR A 101 -45.03 -28.51 15.94
C TYR A 101 -44.78 -29.35 14.69
N ARG A 102 -43.58 -29.26 14.13
CA ARG A 102 -43.12 -30.17 13.08
C ARG A 102 -42.20 -31.21 13.69
N ALA A 103 -42.20 -32.41 13.11
CA ALA A 103 -41.31 -33.47 13.56
C ALA A 103 -39.84 -32.97 13.55
N PRO A 104 -39.05 -33.31 14.59
CA PRO A 104 -37.62 -33.03 14.58
C PRO A 104 -36.95 -33.83 13.45
N LEU A 105 -35.80 -33.34 12.97
CA LEU A 105 -35.01 -34.08 12.00
C LEU A 105 -34.36 -35.29 12.67
N THR A 106 -34.11 -36.35 11.90
CA THR A 106 -33.32 -37.47 12.42
C THR A 106 -31.87 -37.04 12.61
N VAL A 107 -31.12 -37.80 13.41
CA VAL A 107 -29.70 -37.52 13.66
C VAL A 107 -28.90 -37.57 12.36
N GLU A 108 -29.22 -38.52 11.48
CA GLU A 108 -28.55 -38.70 10.18
C GLU A 108 -28.81 -37.52 9.25
N GLU A 109 -30.03 -36.96 9.25
CA GLU A 109 -30.36 -35.78 8.46
C GLU A 109 -29.66 -34.54 8.97
N THR A 110 -29.59 -34.39 10.30
CA THR A 110 -28.87 -33.29 10.93
C THR A 110 -27.37 -33.38 10.61
N GLN A 111 -26.78 -34.56 10.71
CA GLN A 111 -25.37 -34.78 10.37
C GLN A 111 -25.10 -34.44 8.90
N LYS A 112 -25.98 -34.84 7.97
CA LYS A 112 -25.84 -34.49 6.55
C LYS A 112 -25.85 -32.97 6.30
N LEU A 113 -26.67 -32.21 7.02
CA LEU A 113 -26.68 -30.74 6.91
C LEU A 113 -25.37 -30.14 7.44
N VAL A 114 -24.85 -30.66 8.55
CA VAL A 114 -23.56 -30.25 9.12
C VAL A 114 -22.41 -30.55 8.15
N ASP A 115 -22.38 -31.75 7.57
CA ASP A 115 -21.38 -32.13 6.57
C ASP A 115 -21.47 -31.22 5.34
N GLN A 116 -22.68 -30.88 4.89
CA GLN A 116 -22.88 -29.93 3.80
C GLN A 116 -22.35 -28.52 4.16
N ALA A 117 -22.53 -28.06 5.40
CA ALA A 117 -21.99 -26.78 5.86
C ALA A 117 -20.45 -26.77 5.86
N LEU A 118 -19.83 -27.86 6.28
CA LEU A 118 -18.38 -28.05 6.20
C LEU A 118 -17.88 -28.02 4.75
N VAL A 119 -18.51 -28.77 3.85
CA VAL A 119 -18.13 -28.80 2.43
C VAL A 119 -18.27 -27.42 1.78
N LEU A 120 -19.34 -26.67 2.09
CA LEU A 120 -19.52 -25.32 1.57
C LEU A 120 -18.47 -24.35 2.09
N HIS A 121 -18.16 -24.42 3.39
CA HIS A 121 -17.08 -23.64 4.00
C HIS A 121 -15.73 -23.93 3.33
N ASP A 122 -15.36 -25.20 3.22
CA ASP A 122 -14.07 -25.61 2.64
C ASP A 122 -13.96 -25.25 1.16
N LYS A 123 -15.07 -25.31 0.42
CA LYS A 123 -15.13 -24.84 -0.96
C LYS A 123 -14.89 -23.33 -1.07
N GLN A 124 -15.38 -22.53 -0.14
CA GLN A 124 -15.07 -21.09 -0.09
C GLN A 124 -13.62 -20.84 0.31
N LEU A 125 -13.11 -21.58 1.30
CA LEU A 125 -11.71 -21.48 1.71
C LEU A 125 -10.75 -21.82 0.56
N ALA A 126 -11.05 -22.86 -0.21
CA ALA A 126 -10.27 -23.25 -1.39
C ALA A 126 -10.30 -22.19 -2.50
N ARG A 127 -11.44 -21.50 -2.70
CA ARG A 127 -11.54 -20.38 -3.65
C ARG A 127 -10.69 -19.20 -3.20
N TYR A 128 -10.76 -18.86 -1.92
CA TYR A 128 -9.96 -17.80 -1.33
C TYR A 128 -8.46 -18.09 -1.43
N GLN A 129 -8.04 -19.32 -1.09
CA GLN A 129 -6.65 -19.75 -1.24
C GLN A 129 -6.20 -19.75 -2.70
N ARG A 130 -7.05 -20.16 -3.65
CA ARG A 130 -6.72 -20.09 -5.08
C ARG A 130 -6.51 -18.66 -5.56
N ASP A 131 -7.33 -17.73 -5.08
CA ASP A 131 -7.17 -16.31 -5.44
C ASP A 131 -6.02 -15.64 -4.69
N SER A 132 -5.54 -16.21 -3.58
CA SER A 132 -4.38 -15.71 -2.85
C SER A 132 -3.08 -15.73 -3.68
N PHE A 133 -2.99 -16.56 -4.73
CA PHE A 133 -1.88 -16.53 -5.69
C PHE A 133 -1.80 -15.22 -6.49
N LYS A 134 -2.88 -14.43 -6.58
CA LYS A 134 -2.89 -13.13 -7.29
C LYS A 134 -2.31 -11.99 -6.44
N THR A 135 -2.31 -12.13 -5.11
CA THR A 135 -1.76 -11.13 -4.18
C THR A 135 -0.27 -10.84 -4.40
N PRO A 136 0.64 -11.85 -4.50
CA PRO A 136 2.05 -11.59 -4.77
C PRO A 136 2.28 -10.94 -6.15
N ILE A 137 1.47 -11.30 -7.15
CA ILE A 137 1.57 -10.69 -8.49
C ILE A 137 1.24 -9.19 -8.44
N ARG A 138 0.16 -8.81 -7.75
CA ARG A 138 -0.20 -7.39 -7.55
C ARG A 138 0.88 -6.65 -6.76
N GLY A 139 1.43 -7.28 -5.72
CA GLY A 139 2.55 -6.73 -4.95
C GLY A 139 3.78 -6.47 -5.82
N ALA A 140 4.16 -7.45 -6.66
CA ALA A 140 5.31 -7.32 -7.57
C ALA A 140 5.13 -6.16 -8.56
N ILE A 141 3.93 -5.98 -9.12
CA ILE A 141 3.64 -4.87 -10.04
C ILE A 141 3.78 -3.51 -9.33
N ILE A 142 3.22 -3.35 -8.13
CA ILE A 142 3.33 -2.11 -7.35
C ILE A 142 4.80 -1.83 -7.02
N THR A 143 5.54 -2.82 -6.52
CA THR A 143 6.97 -2.69 -6.20
C THR A 143 7.81 -2.33 -7.42
N ALA A 144 7.51 -2.89 -8.58
CA ALA A 144 8.21 -2.57 -9.82
C ALA A 144 7.98 -1.10 -10.24
N ILE A 145 6.74 -0.62 -10.17
CA ILE A 145 6.40 0.78 -10.49
C ILE A 145 7.12 1.73 -9.53
N VAL A 146 7.08 1.47 -8.22
CA VAL A 146 7.76 2.29 -7.21
C VAL A 146 9.28 2.33 -7.45
N SER A 147 9.89 1.18 -7.77
CA SER A 147 11.33 1.10 -8.07
C SER A 147 11.72 1.92 -9.31
N LEU A 148 10.90 1.93 -10.35
CA LEU A 148 11.13 2.74 -11.55
C LEU A 148 11.08 4.24 -11.24
N ILE A 149 10.14 4.67 -10.39
CA ILE A 149 10.03 6.08 -9.97
C ILE A 149 11.28 6.50 -9.18
N ILE A 150 11.73 5.68 -8.23
CA ILE A 150 12.93 5.98 -7.41
C ILE A 150 14.19 6.04 -8.29
N ALA A 151 14.35 5.09 -9.22
CA ALA A 151 15.48 5.10 -10.15
C ALA A 151 15.46 6.34 -11.06
N GLY A 152 14.27 6.70 -11.57
CA GLY A 152 14.07 7.91 -12.36
C GLY A 152 14.39 9.20 -11.59
N SER A 153 13.96 9.31 -10.33
CA SER A 153 14.26 10.49 -9.51
C SER A 153 15.75 10.63 -9.21
N ASN A 154 16.42 9.51 -8.91
CA ASN A 154 17.86 9.53 -8.61
C ASN A 154 18.68 9.94 -9.83
N THR A 155 18.39 9.37 -11.01
CA THR A 155 19.08 9.72 -12.26
C THR A 155 18.81 11.17 -12.67
N PHE A 156 17.57 11.64 -12.55
CA PHE A 156 17.22 13.04 -12.82
C PHE A 156 17.96 14.00 -11.88
N PHE A 157 18.00 13.70 -10.57
CA PHE A 157 18.71 14.51 -9.58
C PHE A 157 20.22 14.59 -9.86
N MET A 158 20.86 13.47 -10.20
CA MET A 158 22.27 13.46 -10.60
C MET A 158 22.53 14.32 -11.85
N MET A 159 21.67 14.22 -12.88
CA MET A 159 21.78 15.03 -14.09
C MET A 159 21.58 16.52 -13.80
N TYR A 160 20.63 16.87 -12.93
CA TYR A 160 20.37 18.24 -12.52
C TYR A 160 21.57 18.85 -11.79
N ASN A 161 22.15 18.11 -10.85
CA ASN A 161 23.33 18.58 -10.12
C ASN A 161 24.57 18.70 -11.01
N ASN A 162 24.75 17.79 -11.97
CA ASN A 162 25.89 17.84 -12.88
C ASN A 162 25.85 19.08 -13.80
N LYS A 163 24.69 19.40 -14.38
CA LYS A 163 24.51 20.63 -15.19
C LYS A 163 24.88 21.90 -14.41
N ASN A 164 24.53 21.94 -13.13
CA ASN A 164 24.86 23.07 -12.27
C ASN A 164 26.35 23.14 -11.93
N ALA A 165 27.05 22.00 -11.88
CA ALA A 165 28.50 21.96 -11.67
C ALA A 165 29.27 22.51 -12.88
N ASP A 166 28.86 22.15 -14.11
CA ASP A 166 29.47 22.65 -15.35
C ASP A 166 29.32 24.17 -15.49
N ILE A 167 28.13 24.71 -15.22
CA ILE A 167 27.89 26.17 -15.27
C ILE A 167 28.73 26.90 -14.22
N ARG A 168 28.93 26.29 -13.04
CA ARG A 168 29.78 26.88 -11.98
C ARG A 168 31.25 26.88 -12.40
N SER A 169 31.74 25.82 -13.01
CA SER A 169 33.14 25.74 -13.45
C SER A 169 33.44 26.77 -14.54
N GLU A 170 32.57 26.93 -15.53
CA GLU A 170 32.70 27.96 -16.58
C GLU A 170 32.78 29.39 -16.01
N LYS A 171 31.92 29.70 -15.02
CA LYS A 171 31.96 30.99 -14.31
C LYS A 171 33.24 31.18 -13.49
N ILE A 172 33.83 30.11 -12.98
CA ILE A 172 35.10 30.18 -12.25
C ILE A 172 36.26 30.44 -13.23
N TYR A 173 36.31 29.72 -14.35
CA TYR A 173 37.37 29.90 -15.36
C TYR A 173 37.35 31.30 -15.97
N THR A 174 36.18 31.81 -16.37
CA THR A 174 36.04 33.18 -16.89
C THR A 174 36.47 34.24 -15.89
N LYS A 175 36.16 34.06 -14.59
CA LYS A 175 36.66 34.95 -13.54
C LYS A 175 38.19 34.89 -13.40
N LEU A 176 38.77 33.68 -13.42
CA LEU A 176 40.23 33.50 -13.35
C LEU A 176 40.93 34.19 -14.53
N ASP A 177 40.39 34.08 -15.74
CA ASP A 177 40.95 34.75 -16.93
C ASP A 177 40.91 36.28 -16.81
N THR A 178 39.79 36.83 -16.32
CA THR A 178 39.68 38.29 -16.10
C THR A 178 40.66 38.78 -15.04
N LEU A 179 40.88 38.00 -13.97
CA LEU A 179 41.85 38.32 -12.93
C LEU A 179 43.29 38.25 -13.45
N SER A 180 43.63 37.22 -14.22
CA SER A 180 44.94 37.10 -14.87
C SER A 180 45.21 38.32 -15.77
N SER A 181 44.24 38.70 -16.61
CA SER A 181 44.35 39.87 -17.47
C SER A 181 44.52 41.19 -16.70
N GLN A 182 43.85 41.33 -15.55
CA GLN A 182 44.02 42.51 -14.67
C GLN A 182 45.41 42.55 -14.04
N ILE A 183 45.94 41.40 -13.62
CA ILE A 183 47.29 41.29 -13.07
C ILE A 183 48.32 41.69 -14.12
N ASP A 184 48.23 41.13 -15.34
CA ASP A 184 49.16 41.45 -16.44
C ASP A 184 49.16 42.95 -16.78
N LYS A 185 47.97 43.56 -16.86
CA LYS A 185 47.84 45.01 -17.05
C LYS A 185 48.49 45.81 -15.92
N SER A 186 48.29 45.38 -14.67
CA SER A 186 48.87 46.06 -13.50
C SER A 186 50.40 45.95 -13.46
N ILE A 187 50.97 44.83 -13.93
CA ILE A 187 52.43 44.64 -14.05
C ILE A 187 52.99 45.57 -15.13
N LEU A 188 52.38 45.61 -16.32
CA LEU A 188 52.81 46.49 -17.41
C LEU A 188 52.77 47.98 -17.03
N VAL A 189 51.76 48.40 -16.27
CA VAL A 189 51.68 49.78 -15.76
C VAL A 189 52.81 50.07 -14.76
N LYS A 190 53.09 49.15 -13.83
CA LYS A 190 54.21 49.29 -12.88
C LYS A 190 55.55 49.37 -13.59
N GLU A 191 55.77 48.58 -14.64
CA GLU A 191 57.00 48.59 -15.44
C GLU A 191 57.19 49.93 -16.16
N LYS A 192 56.13 50.49 -16.78
CA LYS A 192 56.16 51.83 -17.40
C LYS A 192 56.46 52.94 -16.40
N VAL A 193 55.87 52.89 -15.20
CA VAL A 193 56.14 53.88 -14.15
C VAL A 193 57.60 53.80 -13.70
N ASN A 194 58.14 52.59 -13.53
CA ASN A 194 59.52 52.40 -13.11
C ASN A 194 60.52 52.87 -14.18
N TYR A 195 60.23 52.62 -15.47
CA TYR A 195 60.99 53.16 -16.59
C TYR A 195 60.99 54.69 -16.62
N ASN A 196 59.83 55.34 -16.44
CA ASN A 196 59.77 56.81 -16.38
C ASN A 196 60.52 57.37 -15.17
N LYS A 197 60.52 56.66 -14.02
CA LYS A 197 61.27 57.08 -12.83
C LYS A 197 62.78 56.96 -13.04
N SER A 198 63.27 55.94 -13.74
CA SER A 198 64.70 55.85 -14.07
C SER A 198 65.14 56.86 -15.13
N VAL A 199 64.26 57.24 -16.05
CA VAL A 199 64.54 58.31 -17.04
C VAL A 199 64.54 59.72 -16.40
N ALA A 200 63.74 59.95 -15.35
CA ALA A 200 63.70 61.23 -14.64
C ALA A 200 64.85 61.47 -13.64
N VAL A 201 65.71 60.47 -13.38
CA VAL A 201 66.86 60.55 -12.45
C VAL A 201 68.19 60.77 -13.21
N LEU A 202 68.15 61.39 -14.40
CA LEU A 202 69.31 61.97 -15.07
C LEU A 202 68.96 63.43 -15.39
N PRO A 203 69.66 64.44 -14.85
CA PRO A 203 71.13 64.53 -14.83
C PRO A 203 71.74 65.15 -13.54
N GLU A 204 72.74 64.53 -12.90
CA GLU A 204 73.84 65.32 -12.24
C GLU A 204 75.02 64.54 -11.63
N GLU A 205 75.19 63.22 -11.78
CA GLU A 205 76.41 62.57 -11.27
C GLU A 205 77.22 61.93 -12.39
N ARG A 206 77.88 62.80 -13.18
CA ARG A 206 78.94 62.39 -14.12
C ARG A 206 80.35 62.76 -13.68
N ASN A 207 80.53 63.27 -12.47
CA ASN A 207 81.84 63.63 -11.91
C ASN A 207 81.94 63.09 -10.48
N ASN A 208 82.36 61.82 -10.30
CA ASN A 208 83.03 61.28 -9.09
C ASN A 208 82.89 59.75 -9.00
N LYS A 209 83.51 59.00 -9.92
CA LYS A 209 83.89 57.60 -9.64
C LYS A 209 84.92 57.05 -10.64
N LEU A 210 85.95 57.84 -10.94
CA LEU A 210 87.29 57.26 -11.10
C LEU A 210 87.90 57.33 -9.70
N ASP A 211 87.88 56.20 -8.98
CA ASP A 211 88.75 55.86 -7.83
C ASP A 211 88.01 54.85 -6.96
N THR A 212 87.98 53.58 -7.41
CA THR A 212 88.11 52.38 -6.57
C THR A 212 88.08 51.15 -7.50
N LEU A 213 89.03 51.12 -8.44
CA LEU A 213 89.67 49.86 -8.82
C LEU A 213 90.58 49.46 -7.64
N ASN A 214 90.70 48.16 -7.38
CA ASN A 214 91.45 47.54 -6.29
C ASN A 214 90.74 47.49 -4.93
N SER A 215 89.95 46.44 -4.70
CA SER A 215 90.37 45.38 -3.74
C SER A 215 89.32 44.30 -3.62
N ARG A 216 89.78 43.11 -3.20
CA ARG A 216 89.00 41.90 -2.85
C ARG A 216 88.62 40.96 -3.98
N THR A 217 89.67 40.45 -4.61
CA THR A 217 89.89 39.01 -4.66
C THR A 217 89.94 38.43 -3.22
N GLY A 218 89.29 37.30 -2.97
CA GLY A 218 89.64 36.46 -1.82
C GLY A 218 88.51 35.71 -1.11
N LYS A 219 88.59 34.38 -1.24
CA LYS A 219 88.14 33.31 -0.32
C LYS A 219 86.65 32.97 -0.29
N LEU A 220 86.24 31.79 -0.74
CA LEU A 220 86.48 30.41 -0.23
C LEU A 220 85.55 30.01 0.93
N LYS A 221 85.02 28.79 0.79
CA LYS A 221 84.37 27.87 1.76
C LYS A 221 82.85 28.02 1.87
N SER A 222 82.04 27.00 1.54
CA SER A 222 81.95 25.60 1.99
C SER A 222 80.89 25.45 3.09
N ASN A 223 79.96 24.54 2.81
CA ASN A 223 79.00 23.80 3.65
C ASN A 223 77.54 24.16 3.37
N LYS A 224 76.72 23.19 2.91
CA LYS A 224 76.17 22.03 3.63
C LYS A 224 75.17 22.47 4.70
#